data_AF-A0A2T6MWG2-F1
#
_entry.id   AF-A0A2T6MWG2-F1
#
_cell.length_a   1.000
_cell.length_b   1.000
_cell.length_c   1.000
_cell.angle_alpha   90.00
_cell.angle_beta   90.00
_cell.angle_gamma   90.00
#
_symmetry.space_group_name_H-M   'P 1'
#
loop_
_entity.id
_entity.type
_entity.pdbx_description
1 polymer ?
#
loop_
_entity_poly.entity_id
_entity_poly.type
_entity_poly.pdbx_seq_one_letter_code
_entity_poly.pdbx_strand_id
1 'polypeptide(L)'
;TFSNFPPVTLFGLLSALVMCLALVGTFVVIPLMLRNTRLITVWDLLSLHLRRDVLDKCPLFQGMRPWQVRKLVAMSRIREYQPDEAILLQGTRYDTMLVLLKGQAEVWRTRHDGSTYQVTSYEPGGVFGVSSLVSKREQLADVVAVGDVQALSLRWKSIHRIARLYPRIASRFHENLTRIIAKRLFHEPDNLSYQDELSGLYNATFIQKLLNFTADKAHRYDEPLCLIILNIEGEAFIIKDHGRQALRWVFREMTQAVNRAIRKVDLFSRWGVGEFIIILPRTDHTTLDEIVWRLEAALREADFGIVQGVNIQARCAYLQKGDSAQSLIARAKSNDVIWELIQAKSARARA
;
A
#
# COMPACT_ATOMS: atom_id res chain seq x y z
N THR A 1 -22.24 20.02 -64.13
CA THR A 1 -22.28 21.47 -64.42
C THR A 1 -22.69 22.19 -63.16
N PHE A 2 -21.88 23.13 -62.67
CA PHE A 2 -22.22 23.91 -61.48
C PHE A 2 -23.40 24.83 -61.80
N SER A 3 -24.44 24.83 -60.95
CA SER A 3 -25.58 25.73 -61.09
C SER A 3 -25.15 27.16 -60.78
N ASN A 4 -25.49 28.15 -61.61
CA ASN A 4 -25.21 29.56 -61.36
C ASN A 4 -26.21 30.22 -60.38
N PHE A 5 -27.08 29.43 -59.74
CA PHE A 5 -28.06 29.92 -58.78
C PHE A 5 -27.47 29.90 -57.35
N PRO A 6 -27.22 31.07 -56.71
CA PRO A 6 -26.45 31.15 -55.48
C PRO A 6 -26.94 30.23 -54.34
N PRO A 7 -28.26 30.08 -54.08
CA PRO A 7 -28.75 29.17 -53.04
C PRO A 7 -28.38 27.70 -53.28
N VAL A 8 -28.38 27.25 -54.54
CA VAL A 8 -28.10 25.85 -54.90
C VAL A 8 -26.61 25.53 -54.72
N THR A 9 -25.73 26.47 -55.07
CA THR A 9 -24.29 26.31 -54.84
C THR A 9 -23.93 26.25 -53.36
N LEU A 10 -24.56 27.11 -52.55
CA LEU A 10 -24.32 27.21 -51.12
C LEU A 10 -24.82 25.96 -50.39
N PHE A 11 -26.00 25.46 -50.79
CA PHE A 11 -26.54 24.19 -50.28
C PHE A 11 -25.68 22.98 -50.69
N GLY A 12 -25.19 22.94 -51.94
CA GLY A 12 -24.32 21.87 -52.42
C GLY A 12 -22.97 21.84 -51.68
N LEU A 13 -22.38 23.01 -51.45
CA LEU A 13 -21.12 23.13 -50.71
C LEU A 13 -21.28 22.75 -49.24
N LEU A 14 -22.37 23.18 -48.60
CA LEU A 14 -22.68 22.78 -47.22
C LEU A 14 -22.89 21.27 -47.10
N SER A 15 -23.60 20.66 -48.05
CA SER A 15 -23.85 19.21 -48.07
C SER A 15 -22.56 18.41 -48.26
N ALA A 16 -21.69 18.86 -49.18
CA ALA A 16 -20.37 18.25 -49.40
C ALA A 16 -19.48 18.37 -48.15
N LEU A 17 -19.49 19.53 -47.48
CA LEU A 17 -18.77 19.74 -46.23
C LEU A 17 -19.25 18.76 -45.16
N VAL A 18 -20.56 18.64 -44.96
CA VAL A 18 -21.17 17.74 -43.95
C VAL A 18 -20.81 16.28 -44.26
N MET A 19 -20.88 15.86 -45.52
CA MET A 19 -20.49 14.50 -45.93
C MET A 19 -19.01 14.22 -45.64
N CYS A 20 -18.10 15.14 -45.98
CA CYS A 20 -16.69 14.99 -45.68
C CYS A 20 -16.43 14.90 -44.16
N LEU A 21 -17.10 15.74 -43.37
CA LEU A 21 -16.98 15.73 -41.91
C LEU A 21 -17.50 14.43 -41.29
N ALA A 22 -18.62 13.91 -41.81
CA ALA A 22 -19.17 12.62 -41.42
C ALA A 22 -18.23 11.45 -41.78
N LEU A 23 -17.59 11.51 -42.95
CA LEU A 23 -16.65 10.48 -43.41
C LEU A 23 -15.38 10.46 -42.55
N VAL A 24 -14.81 11.63 -42.24
CA VAL A 24 -13.67 11.76 -41.30
C VAL A 24 -14.05 11.27 -39.91
N GLY A 25 -15.23 11.66 -39.41
CA GLY A 25 -15.74 11.17 -38.13
C GLY A 25 -15.82 9.64 -38.08
N THR A 26 -16.41 9.05 -39.11
CA THR A 26 -16.72 7.60 -39.14
C THR A 26 -15.48 6.74 -39.37
N PHE A 27 -14.61 7.13 -40.31
CA PHE A 27 -13.47 6.30 -40.74
C PHE A 27 -12.14 6.67 -40.10
N VAL A 28 -12.00 7.87 -39.54
CA VAL A 28 -10.75 8.30 -38.88
C VAL A 28 -10.95 8.39 -37.38
N VAL A 29 -11.93 9.18 -36.92
CA VAL A 29 -12.09 9.48 -35.49
C VAL A 29 -12.55 8.26 -34.69
N ILE A 30 -13.59 7.55 -35.16
CA ILE A 30 -14.11 6.36 -34.46
C ILE A 30 -13.04 5.26 -34.34
N PRO A 31 -12.31 4.85 -35.39
CA PRO A 31 -11.27 3.84 -35.27
C PRO A 31 -10.11 4.27 -34.35
N LEU A 32 -9.72 5.56 -34.38
CA LEU A 32 -8.70 6.10 -33.46
C LEU A 32 -9.15 6.03 -32.00
N MET A 33 -10.42 6.38 -31.73
CA MET A 33 -11.03 6.30 -30.40
C MET A 33 -11.10 4.85 -29.92
N LEU A 34 -11.53 3.92 -30.78
CA LEU A 34 -11.62 2.49 -30.47
C LEU A 34 -10.25 1.84 -30.25
N ARG A 35 -9.17 2.32 -30.91
CA ARG A 35 -7.81 1.82 -30.67
C ARG A 35 -7.34 2.02 -29.22
N ASN A 36 -7.76 3.12 -28.58
CA ASN A 36 -7.32 3.51 -27.24
C ASN A 36 -8.37 3.27 -26.13
N THR A 37 -9.59 2.89 -26.50
CA THR A 37 -10.67 2.53 -25.57
C THR A 37 -10.84 1.01 -25.59
N ARG A 38 -10.70 0.36 -24.43
CA ARG A 38 -11.08 -1.06 -24.32
C ARG A 38 -12.60 -1.12 -24.43
N LEU A 39 -13.11 -1.66 -25.53
CA LEU A 39 -14.50 -2.07 -25.66
C LEU A 39 -14.77 -3.14 -24.59
N ILE A 40 -15.55 -2.76 -23.58
CA ILE A 40 -16.11 -3.71 -22.62
C ILE A 40 -17.26 -4.37 -23.36
N THR A 41 -17.20 -5.68 -23.58
CA THR A 41 -18.27 -6.37 -24.28
C THR A 41 -19.50 -6.50 -23.38
N VAL A 42 -20.68 -6.61 -23.98
CA VAL A 42 -21.92 -6.91 -23.25
C VAL A 42 -21.78 -8.23 -22.48
N TRP A 43 -21.00 -9.18 -22.99
CA TRP A 43 -20.64 -10.43 -22.32
C TRP A 43 -19.72 -10.25 -21.10
N ASP A 44 -18.76 -9.32 -21.14
CA ASP A 44 -17.97 -8.92 -19.96
C ASP A 44 -18.86 -8.31 -18.87
N LEU A 45 -19.96 -7.65 -19.26
CA LEU A 45 -20.90 -6.99 -18.35
C LEU A 45 -21.98 -7.94 -17.80
N LEU A 46 -22.37 -8.96 -18.58
CA LEU A 46 -23.28 -10.03 -18.19
C LEU A 46 -22.60 -11.08 -17.31
N SER A 47 -21.37 -11.48 -17.65
CA SER A 47 -20.56 -12.40 -16.80
C SER A 47 -20.27 -11.81 -15.42
N LEU A 48 -20.31 -10.48 -15.28
CA LEU A 48 -20.23 -9.79 -13.99
C LEU A 48 -21.48 -9.92 -13.12
N HIS A 49 -22.65 -10.20 -13.69
CA HIS A 49 -23.86 -10.38 -12.89
C HIS A 49 -23.85 -11.74 -12.16
N LEU A 50 -23.35 -12.82 -12.78
CA LEU A 50 -23.15 -14.11 -12.09
C LEU A 50 -22.00 -14.09 -11.06
N ARG A 51 -21.02 -13.21 -11.23
CA ARG A 51 -19.82 -13.10 -10.36
C ARG A 51 -19.93 -12.00 -9.32
N ARG A 52 -21.06 -11.30 -9.28
CA ARG A 52 -21.29 -10.14 -8.40
C ARG A 52 -21.17 -10.53 -6.93
N ASP A 53 -21.71 -11.69 -6.58
CA ASP A 53 -21.66 -12.22 -5.22
C ASP A 53 -20.23 -12.44 -4.70
N VAL A 54 -19.32 -12.84 -5.59
CA VAL A 54 -17.90 -13.03 -5.27
C VAL A 54 -17.19 -11.69 -5.13
N LEU A 55 -17.50 -10.72 -6.00
CA LEU A 55 -16.92 -9.39 -5.95
C LEU A 55 -17.40 -8.57 -4.74
N ASP A 56 -18.66 -8.75 -4.33
CA ASP A 56 -19.25 -8.07 -3.17
C ASP A 56 -18.64 -8.58 -1.86
N LYS A 57 -18.26 -9.86 -1.81
CA LYS A 57 -17.56 -10.48 -0.67
C LYS A 57 -16.03 -10.29 -0.72
N CYS A 58 -15.49 -9.80 -1.83
CA CYS A 58 -14.06 -9.64 -2.01
C CYS A 58 -13.52 -8.50 -1.12
N PRO A 59 -12.53 -8.74 -0.24
CA PRO A 59 -11.96 -7.71 0.62
C PRO A 59 -11.39 -6.50 -0.13
N LEU A 60 -10.98 -6.69 -1.39
CA LEU A 60 -10.42 -5.63 -2.23
C LEU A 60 -11.45 -4.55 -2.58
N PHE A 61 -12.72 -4.93 -2.70
CA PHE A 61 -13.82 -4.05 -3.10
C PHE A 61 -14.73 -3.65 -1.93
N GLN A 62 -14.35 -4.01 -0.71
CA GLN A 62 -15.11 -3.74 0.49
C GLN A 62 -15.36 -2.22 0.66
N GLY A 63 -16.61 -1.85 0.93
CA GLY A 63 -17.01 -0.45 1.11
C GLY A 63 -17.00 0.40 -0.17
N MET A 64 -16.83 -0.22 -1.35
CA MET A 64 -16.96 0.46 -2.64
C MET A 64 -18.39 0.35 -3.16
N ARG A 65 -18.92 1.43 -3.75
CA ARG A 65 -20.22 1.40 -4.42
C ARG A 65 -20.13 0.53 -5.69
N PRO A 66 -21.22 -0.13 -6.13
CA PRO A 66 -21.20 -1.01 -7.29
C PRO A 66 -20.64 -0.37 -8.57
N TRP A 67 -20.92 0.92 -8.80
CA TRP A 67 -20.37 1.64 -9.95
C TRP A 67 -18.85 1.88 -9.86
N GLN A 68 -18.28 1.97 -8.65
CA GLN A 68 -16.83 2.11 -8.44
C GLN A 68 -16.12 0.79 -8.75
N VAL A 69 -16.70 -0.33 -8.29
CA VAL A 69 -16.20 -1.68 -8.61
C VAL A 69 -16.25 -1.92 -10.12
N ARG A 70 -17.37 -1.57 -10.78
CA ARG A 70 -17.49 -1.65 -12.24
C ARG A 70 -16.39 -0.91 -12.99
N LYS A 71 -15.95 0.26 -12.52
CA LYS A 71 -14.83 1.01 -13.13
C LYS A 71 -13.49 0.28 -13.01
N LEU A 72 -13.22 -0.37 -11.88
CA LEU A 72 -12.01 -1.16 -11.67
C LEU A 72 -12.02 -2.43 -12.55
N VAL A 73 -13.15 -3.14 -12.56
CA VAL A 73 -13.34 -4.33 -13.39
C VAL A 73 -13.28 -4.02 -14.88
N ALA A 74 -13.85 -2.91 -15.33
CA ALA A 74 -13.78 -2.48 -16.73
C ALA A 74 -12.35 -2.36 -17.28
N MET A 75 -11.36 -2.21 -16.41
CA MET A 75 -9.96 -2.06 -16.79
C MET A 75 -9.10 -3.30 -16.48
N SER A 76 -9.71 -4.33 -15.90
CA SER A 76 -9.07 -5.63 -15.66
C SER A 76 -9.23 -6.53 -16.90
N ARG A 77 -8.76 -7.78 -16.78
CA ARG A 77 -9.03 -8.85 -17.75
C ARG A 77 -9.41 -10.10 -16.99
N ILE A 78 -10.40 -10.84 -17.47
CA ILE A 78 -10.67 -12.17 -16.97
C ILE A 78 -9.66 -13.11 -17.63
N ARG A 79 -9.03 -13.97 -16.84
CA ARG A 79 -8.17 -15.06 -17.30
C ARG A 79 -8.75 -16.38 -16.82
N GLU A 80 -8.58 -17.40 -17.64
CA GLU A 80 -8.99 -18.76 -17.36
C GLU A 80 -7.74 -19.62 -17.34
N TYR A 81 -7.69 -20.57 -16.43
CA TYR A 81 -6.58 -21.48 -16.22
C TYR A 81 -7.12 -22.90 -16.10
N GLN A 82 -6.39 -23.84 -16.70
CA GLN A 82 -6.67 -25.26 -16.65
C GLN A 82 -6.17 -25.88 -15.32
N PRO A 83 -6.65 -27.08 -14.94
CA PRO A 83 -6.12 -27.79 -13.79
C PRO A 83 -4.60 -27.94 -13.87
N ASP A 84 -3.91 -27.76 -12.73
CA ASP A 84 -2.46 -27.83 -12.57
C ASP A 84 -1.66 -26.77 -13.34
N GLU A 85 -2.33 -25.80 -13.99
CA GLU A 85 -1.67 -24.69 -14.65
C GLU A 85 -1.10 -23.69 -13.63
N ALA A 86 0.16 -23.31 -13.80
CA ALA A 86 0.80 -22.29 -12.98
C ALA A 86 0.23 -20.89 -13.31
N ILE A 87 -0.48 -20.31 -12.35
CA ILE A 87 -1.04 -18.95 -12.43
C ILE A 87 0.05 -17.91 -12.18
N LEU A 88 0.92 -18.15 -11.20
CA LEU A 88 2.10 -17.33 -10.88
C LEU A 88 3.27 -18.25 -10.56
N LEU A 89 4.47 -17.84 -10.96
CA LEU A 89 5.71 -18.59 -10.76
C LEU A 89 6.67 -17.82 -9.84
N GLN A 90 7.27 -18.50 -8.87
CA GLN A 90 8.27 -17.98 -7.94
C GLN A 90 9.46 -17.40 -8.71
N GLY A 91 9.99 -16.26 -8.24
CA GLY A 91 11.11 -15.55 -8.88
C GLY A 91 10.74 -14.82 -10.19
N THR A 92 9.56 -15.07 -10.76
CA THR A 92 9.10 -14.36 -11.95
C THR A 92 8.53 -13.00 -11.58
N ARG A 93 8.77 -12.00 -12.45
CA ARG A 93 8.27 -10.64 -12.26
C ARG A 93 6.88 -10.47 -12.84
N TYR A 94 5.91 -10.16 -11.99
CA TYR A 94 4.54 -9.87 -12.39
C TYR A 94 4.17 -8.41 -12.08
N ASP A 95 3.50 -7.73 -13.02
CA ASP A 95 2.93 -6.39 -12.84
C ASP A 95 1.42 -6.44 -12.60
N THR A 96 0.92 -7.58 -12.09
CA THR A 96 -0.51 -7.86 -11.97
C THR A 96 -0.85 -8.50 -10.64
N MET A 97 -1.96 -8.06 -10.05
CA MET A 97 -2.64 -8.78 -8.98
C MET A 97 -3.86 -9.51 -9.53
N LEU A 98 -4.27 -10.57 -8.87
CA LEU A 98 -5.40 -11.41 -9.27
C LEU A 98 -6.45 -11.48 -8.16
N VAL A 99 -7.72 -11.58 -8.55
CA VAL A 99 -8.84 -11.93 -7.67
C VAL A 99 -9.47 -13.20 -8.21
N LEU A 100 -9.54 -14.25 -7.40
CA LEU A 100 -10.18 -15.50 -7.78
C LEU A 100 -11.68 -15.29 -7.95
N LEU A 101 -12.23 -15.67 -9.09
CA LEU A 101 -13.66 -15.54 -9.41
C LEU A 101 -14.37 -16.89 -9.36
N LYS A 102 -13.68 -17.97 -9.75
CA LYS A 102 -14.17 -19.34 -9.77
C LYS A 102 -12.99 -20.30 -9.61
N GLY A 103 -13.24 -21.46 -9.01
CA GLY A 103 -12.24 -22.50 -8.78
C GLY A 103 -11.46 -22.27 -7.49
N GLN A 104 -10.37 -22.99 -7.33
CA GLN A 104 -9.46 -22.90 -6.18
C GLN A 104 -8.03 -22.71 -6.68
N ALA A 105 -7.22 -21.95 -5.94
CA ALA A 105 -5.80 -21.79 -6.26
C ALA A 105 -4.94 -22.11 -5.05
N GLU A 106 -3.89 -22.89 -5.23
CA GLU A 106 -2.98 -23.27 -4.16
C GLU A 106 -1.65 -22.56 -4.26
N VAL A 107 -1.08 -22.20 -3.12
CA VAL A 107 0.19 -21.49 -3.01
C VAL A 107 1.25 -22.45 -2.50
N TRP A 108 2.29 -22.64 -3.28
CA TRP A 108 3.40 -23.55 -2.99
C TRP A 108 4.70 -22.76 -2.91
N ARG A 109 5.53 -23.03 -1.90
CA ARG A 109 6.83 -22.36 -1.75
C ARG A 109 7.95 -23.37 -1.75
N THR A 110 8.98 -23.09 -2.56
CA THR A 110 10.20 -23.89 -2.61
C THR A 110 11.25 -23.29 -1.69
N ARG A 111 11.74 -24.07 -0.72
CA ARG A 111 12.83 -23.70 0.20
C ARG A 111 14.19 -23.77 -0.50
N HIS A 112 15.22 -23.21 0.13
CA HIS A 112 16.61 -23.26 -0.38
C HIS A 112 17.17 -24.69 -0.48
N ASP A 113 16.60 -25.64 0.27
CA ASP A 113 16.94 -27.06 0.23
C ASP A 113 16.23 -27.84 -0.89
N GLY A 114 15.40 -27.16 -1.71
CA GLY A 114 14.62 -27.77 -2.78
C GLY A 114 13.30 -28.40 -2.35
N SER A 115 12.97 -28.44 -1.06
CA SER A 115 11.69 -28.96 -0.58
C SER A 115 10.56 -27.94 -0.81
N THR A 116 9.40 -28.44 -1.23
CA THR A 116 8.19 -27.65 -1.45
C THR A 116 7.17 -27.89 -0.34
N TYR A 117 6.57 -26.82 0.17
CA TYR A 117 5.44 -26.93 1.10
C TYR A 117 4.30 -26.01 0.70
N GLN A 118 3.07 -26.44 0.97
CA GLN A 118 1.88 -25.65 0.73
C GLN A 118 1.79 -24.54 1.79
N VAL A 119 1.73 -23.30 1.33
CA VAL A 119 1.61 -22.13 2.21
C VAL A 119 0.15 -21.88 2.57
N THR A 120 -0.73 -21.91 1.57
CA THR A 120 -2.16 -21.64 1.73
C THR A 120 -2.94 -21.99 0.45
N SER A 121 -4.26 -21.92 0.51
CA SER A 121 -5.16 -21.99 -0.64
C SER A 121 -6.10 -20.78 -0.67
N TYR A 122 -6.53 -20.41 -1.87
CA TYR A 122 -7.48 -19.34 -2.12
C TYR A 122 -8.79 -19.90 -2.68
N GLU A 123 -9.88 -19.41 -2.13
CA GLU A 123 -11.25 -19.61 -2.61
C GLU A 123 -11.75 -18.39 -3.38
N PRO A 124 -12.88 -18.47 -4.11
CA PRO A 124 -13.47 -17.34 -4.82
C PRO A 124 -13.62 -16.10 -3.92
N GLY A 125 -13.13 -14.96 -4.41
CA GLY A 125 -13.02 -13.70 -3.67
C GLY A 125 -11.63 -13.47 -3.08
N GLY A 126 -10.82 -14.52 -2.99
CA GLY A 126 -9.41 -14.48 -2.60
C GLY A 126 -8.58 -13.65 -3.55
N VAL A 127 -7.76 -12.76 -3.00
CA VAL A 127 -6.83 -11.91 -3.76
C VAL A 127 -5.45 -12.58 -3.78
N PHE A 128 -4.62 -12.45 -4.80
CA PHE A 128 -3.23 -12.94 -4.78
C PHE A 128 -2.35 -12.26 -5.81
N GLY A 129 -1.04 -12.57 -5.80
CA GLY A 129 -0.03 -11.84 -6.57
C GLY A 129 0.29 -10.44 -6.01
N VAL A 130 -0.18 -10.13 -4.81
CA VAL A 130 0.03 -8.83 -4.14
C VAL A 130 1.43 -8.71 -3.54
N SER A 131 2.07 -9.84 -3.21
CA SER A 131 3.43 -9.90 -2.63
C SER A 131 4.49 -9.29 -3.54
N SER A 132 4.26 -9.32 -4.86
CA SER A 132 5.06 -8.60 -5.86
C SER A 132 5.16 -7.09 -5.56
N LEU A 133 4.17 -6.48 -4.91
CA LEU A 133 4.23 -5.07 -4.54
C LEU A 133 5.28 -4.75 -3.47
N VAL A 134 5.50 -5.69 -2.56
CA VAL A 134 6.41 -5.50 -1.43
C VAL A 134 7.83 -5.92 -1.82
N SER A 135 7.96 -6.87 -2.75
CA SER A 135 9.20 -7.62 -3.02
C SER A 135 9.84 -7.27 -4.38
N LYS A 136 10.07 -5.98 -4.69
CA LYS A 136 10.65 -5.53 -5.99
C LYS A 136 9.99 -6.18 -7.25
N ARG A 137 8.71 -6.56 -7.16
CA ARG A 137 7.91 -7.26 -8.19
C ARG A 137 8.20 -8.74 -8.42
N GLU A 138 9.02 -9.37 -7.60
CA GLU A 138 9.26 -10.82 -7.68
C GLU A 138 8.23 -11.57 -6.84
N GLN A 139 7.74 -12.67 -7.41
CA GLN A 139 6.78 -13.53 -6.75
C GLN A 139 7.50 -14.44 -5.74
N LEU A 140 6.98 -14.52 -4.52
CA LEU A 140 7.61 -15.26 -3.41
C LEU A 140 7.27 -16.75 -3.36
N ALA A 141 6.22 -17.16 -4.07
CA ALA A 141 5.67 -18.51 -4.06
C ALA A 141 4.90 -18.79 -5.36
N ASP A 142 4.94 -20.02 -5.81
CA ASP A 142 4.15 -20.51 -6.94
C ASP A 142 2.66 -20.48 -6.57
N VAL A 143 1.82 -20.18 -7.54
CA VAL A 143 0.36 -20.27 -7.41
C VAL A 143 -0.16 -21.13 -8.53
N VAL A 144 -0.81 -22.24 -8.21
CA VAL A 144 -1.26 -23.26 -9.17
C VAL A 144 -2.79 -23.36 -9.12
N ALA A 145 -3.41 -23.56 -10.27
CA ALA A 145 -4.85 -23.76 -10.40
C ALA A 145 -5.25 -25.17 -9.96
N VAL A 146 -6.24 -25.27 -9.07
CA VAL A 146 -6.88 -26.55 -8.70
C VAL A 146 -8.22 -26.61 -9.43
N GLY A 147 -8.26 -27.43 -10.48
CA GLY A 147 -9.39 -27.49 -11.41
C GLY A 147 -9.48 -26.28 -12.34
N ASP A 148 -10.64 -26.07 -12.95
CA ASP A 148 -10.89 -24.92 -13.81
C ASP A 148 -10.98 -23.63 -12.98
N VAL A 149 -10.00 -22.74 -13.18
CA VAL A 149 -9.89 -21.48 -12.44
C VAL A 149 -10.18 -20.30 -13.34
N GLN A 150 -10.97 -19.36 -12.84
CA GLN A 150 -11.12 -18.05 -13.46
C GLN A 150 -10.69 -16.95 -12.49
N ALA A 151 -9.84 -16.04 -12.95
CA ALA A 151 -9.33 -14.95 -12.13
C ALA A 151 -9.42 -13.59 -12.83
N LEU A 152 -9.77 -12.56 -12.07
CA LEU A 152 -9.72 -11.16 -12.48
C LEU A 152 -8.27 -10.66 -12.38
N SER A 153 -7.62 -10.39 -13.51
CA SER A 153 -6.27 -9.84 -13.57
C SER A 153 -6.31 -8.31 -13.62
N LEU A 154 -5.79 -7.65 -12.59
CA LEU A 154 -5.63 -6.20 -12.53
C LEU A 154 -4.15 -5.84 -12.68
N ARG A 155 -3.83 -5.02 -13.69
CA ARG A 155 -2.47 -4.51 -13.89
C ARG A 155 -2.20 -3.27 -13.03
N TRP A 156 -1.01 -3.14 -12.48
CA TRP A 156 -0.64 -1.94 -11.72
C TRP A 156 -0.72 -0.65 -12.55
N LYS A 157 -0.29 -0.69 -13.81
CA LYS A 157 -0.45 0.45 -14.75
C LYS A 157 -1.92 0.88 -14.91
N SER A 158 -2.87 -0.05 -14.88
CA SER A 158 -4.30 0.26 -14.93
C SER A 158 -4.73 0.99 -13.65
N ILE A 159 -4.29 0.54 -12.48
CA ILE A 159 -4.64 1.19 -11.20
C ILE A 159 -4.13 2.64 -11.16
N HIS A 160 -2.91 2.90 -11.65
CA HIS A 160 -2.37 4.26 -11.76
C HIS A 160 -3.22 5.15 -12.68
N ARG A 161 -3.79 4.59 -13.77
CA ARG A 161 -4.70 5.32 -14.65
C ARG A 161 -6.00 5.68 -13.93
N ILE A 162 -6.56 4.78 -13.11
CA ILE A 162 -7.72 5.08 -12.27
C ILE A 162 -7.40 6.13 -11.20
N ALA A 163 -6.21 6.11 -10.61
CA ALA A 163 -5.82 7.11 -9.62
C ALA A 163 -5.87 8.54 -10.17
N ARG A 164 -5.49 8.74 -11.44
CA ARG A 164 -5.57 10.05 -12.10
C ARG A 164 -7.01 10.47 -12.41
N LEU A 165 -7.87 9.55 -12.82
CA LEU A 165 -9.23 9.87 -13.27
C LEU A 165 -10.26 9.89 -12.14
N TYR A 166 -10.05 9.07 -11.11
CA TYR A 166 -10.98 8.86 -9.99
C TYR A 166 -10.22 8.72 -8.66
N PRO A 167 -9.67 9.82 -8.10
CA PRO A 167 -8.83 9.76 -6.90
C PRO A 167 -9.49 9.09 -5.69
N ARG A 168 -10.80 9.32 -5.49
CA ARG A 168 -11.56 8.70 -4.39
C ARG A 168 -11.67 7.17 -4.52
N ILE A 169 -11.81 6.65 -5.75
CA ILE A 169 -11.85 5.21 -6.02
C ILE A 169 -10.49 4.60 -5.71
N ALA A 170 -9.42 5.24 -6.18
CA ALA A 170 -8.07 4.78 -5.95
C ALA A 170 -7.67 4.81 -4.48
N SER A 171 -8.07 5.84 -3.73
CA SER A 171 -7.80 5.92 -2.30
C SER A 171 -8.42 4.73 -1.54
N ARG A 172 -9.72 4.46 -1.76
CA ARG A 172 -10.40 3.32 -1.13
C ARG A 172 -9.81 1.97 -1.54
N PHE A 173 -9.49 1.81 -2.83
CA PHE A 173 -8.83 0.62 -3.33
C PHE A 173 -7.47 0.39 -2.66
N HIS A 174 -6.64 1.45 -2.55
CA HIS A 174 -5.35 1.36 -1.87
C HIS A 174 -5.51 1.03 -0.38
N GLU A 175 -6.48 1.62 0.31
CA GLU A 175 -6.75 1.30 1.72
C GLU A 175 -7.08 -0.20 1.91
N ASN A 176 -8.00 -0.74 1.08
CA ASN A 176 -8.36 -2.15 1.10
C ASN A 176 -7.16 -3.04 0.78
N LEU A 177 -6.36 -2.64 -0.20
CA LEU A 177 -5.14 -3.36 -0.57
C LEU A 177 -4.10 -3.37 0.56
N THR A 178 -3.84 -2.23 1.19
CA THR A 178 -2.94 -2.13 2.36
C THR A 178 -3.44 -3.03 3.48
N ARG A 179 -4.75 -3.09 3.73
CA ARG A 179 -5.33 -3.99 4.73
C ARG A 179 -5.11 -5.46 4.39
N ILE A 180 -5.27 -5.85 3.13
CA ILE A 180 -5.01 -7.23 2.66
C ILE A 180 -3.54 -7.59 2.84
N ILE A 181 -2.63 -6.69 2.45
CA ILE A 181 -1.19 -6.87 2.60
C ILE A 181 -0.83 -7.00 4.08
N ALA A 182 -1.28 -6.06 4.90
CA ALA A 182 -1.07 -6.09 6.34
C ALA A 182 -1.55 -7.42 6.93
N LYS A 183 -2.79 -7.83 6.65
CA LYS A 183 -3.35 -9.10 7.15
C LYS A 183 -2.52 -10.32 6.75
N ARG A 184 -1.93 -10.34 5.54
CA ARG A 184 -1.07 -11.45 5.09
C ARG A 184 0.31 -11.42 5.71
N LEU A 185 0.88 -10.23 5.80
CA LEU A 185 2.10 -10.00 6.57
C LEU A 185 1.90 -10.30 8.05
N PHE A 186 0.66 -10.36 8.56
CA PHE A 186 0.34 -10.75 9.93
C PHE A 186 -0.06 -12.24 10.10
N HIS A 187 -0.30 -13.01 9.03
CA HIS A 187 -0.78 -14.40 9.11
C HIS A 187 0.11 -15.45 8.41
N GLU A 188 1.25 -15.10 7.81
CA GLU A 188 2.22 -16.13 7.41
C GLU A 188 2.83 -16.79 8.67
N PRO A 189 2.83 -18.13 8.80
CA PRO A 189 3.32 -18.84 9.99
C PRO A 189 4.79 -18.56 10.38
N ASP A 190 5.56 -17.94 9.50
CA ASP A 190 6.96 -17.55 9.73
C ASP A 190 7.09 -16.14 10.38
N ASN A 191 6.01 -15.64 11.01
CA ASN A 191 5.88 -14.23 11.38
C ASN A 191 6.72 -13.69 12.53
N LEU A 192 7.52 -14.54 13.16
CA LEU A 192 8.53 -14.09 14.13
C LEU A 192 9.61 -13.22 13.45
N SER A 193 9.73 -13.25 12.12
CA SER A 193 10.78 -12.51 11.40
C SER A 193 10.51 -11.02 11.20
N TYR A 194 9.28 -10.50 11.40
CA TYR A 194 8.94 -9.09 11.12
C TYR A 194 8.50 -8.27 12.33
N GLN A 195 8.29 -8.91 13.47
CA GLN A 195 8.06 -8.23 14.73
C GLN A 195 9.31 -8.29 15.60
N ASP A 196 9.48 -7.27 16.42
CA ASP A 196 10.47 -7.28 17.48
C ASP A 196 9.86 -7.92 18.74
N GLU A 197 10.49 -8.97 19.26
CA GLU A 197 9.95 -9.79 20.35
C GLU A 197 9.69 -9.01 21.65
N LEU A 198 10.51 -7.99 21.91
CA LEU A 198 10.43 -7.19 23.13
C LEU A 198 9.30 -6.16 23.05
N SER A 199 9.28 -5.35 21.99
CA SER A 199 8.32 -4.25 21.83
C SER A 199 6.97 -4.68 21.23
N GLY A 200 6.92 -5.79 20.49
CA GLY A 200 5.76 -6.19 19.69
C GLY A 200 5.49 -5.30 18.47
N LEU A 201 6.33 -4.29 18.24
CA LEU A 201 6.28 -3.46 17.04
C LEU A 201 6.91 -4.20 15.86
N TYR A 202 6.68 -3.68 14.66
CA TYR A 202 7.43 -4.13 13.50
C TYR A 202 8.94 -3.83 13.67
N ASN A 203 9.77 -4.68 13.08
CA ASN A 203 11.23 -4.54 13.15
C ASN A 203 11.81 -3.77 11.95
N ALA A 204 13.13 -3.54 12.01
CA ALA A 204 13.90 -2.79 11.02
C ALA A 204 13.70 -3.31 9.58
N THR A 205 13.67 -4.64 9.41
CA THR A 205 13.54 -5.29 8.10
C THR A 205 12.22 -4.93 7.44
N PHE A 206 11.13 -4.96 8.20
CA PHE A 206 9.81 -4.61 7.70
C PHE A 206 9.72 -3.12 7.35
N ILE A 207 10.12 -2.26 8.30
CA ILE A 207 9.90 -0.83 8.17
C ILE A 207 10.79 -0.21 7.09
N GLN A 208 11.99 -0.74 6.85
CA GLN A 208 12.84 -0.32 5.73
C GLN A 208 12.17 -0.58 4.37
N LYS A 209 11.53 -1.74 4.19
CA LYS A 209 10.80 -2.06 2.95
C LYS A 209 9.64 -1.09 2.74
N LEU A 210 8.91 -0.79 3.81
CA LEU A 210 7.77 0.11 3.77
C LEU A 210 8.19 1.56 3.53
N LEU A 211 9.30 2.01 4.11
CA LEU A 211 9.86 3.33 3.86
C LEU A 211 10.32 3.48 2.40
N ASN A 212 11.02 2.48 1.85
CA ASN A 212 11.40 2.45 0.43
C ASN A 212 10.18 2.66 -0.48
N PHE A 213 9.13 1.87 -0.26
CA PHE A 213 7.89 1.96 -1.03
C PHE A 213 7.23 3.34 -0.89
N THR A 214 7.21 3.89 0.33
CA THR A 214 6.56 5.18 0.61
C THR A 214 7.35 6.35 0.02
N ALA A 215 8.69 6.31 0.05
CA ALA A 215 9.55 7.30 -0.56
C ALA A 215 9.44 7.30 -2.10
N ASP A 216 9.46 6.12 -2.73
CA ASP A 216 9.25 5.98 -4.19
C ASP A 216 7.89 6.55 -4.62
N LYS A 217 6.86 6.32 -3.79
CA LYS A 217 5.52 6.86 -4.01
C LYS A 217 5.51 8.38 -3.86
N ALA A 218 6.11 8.91 -2.79
CA ALA A 218 6.20 10.33 -2.51
C ALA A 218 6.85 11.08 -3.69
N HIS A 219 7.98 10.59 -4.20
CA HIS A 219 8.63 11.14 -5.39
C HIS A 219 7.76 11.09 -6.65
N ARG A 220 7.08 9.97 -6.88
CA ARG A 220 6.24 9.80 -8.07
C ARG A 220 5.07 10.76 -8.13
N TYR A 221 4.51 11.09 -6.97
CA TYR A 221 3.29 11.89 -6.85
C TYR A 221 3.52 13.30 -6.33
N ASP A 222 4.78 13.69 -6.14
CA ASP A 222 5.17 14.98 -5.55
C ASP A 222 4.46 15.22 -4.20
N GLU A 223 4.40 14.16 -3.38
CA GLU A 223 3.80 14.20 -2.04
C GLU A 223 4.91 14.36 -0.98
N PRO A 224 4.69 15.17 0.08
CA PRO A 224 5.70 15.33 1.12
C PRO A 224 5.77 14.08 2.01
N LEU A 225 6.94 13.79 2.55
CA LEU A 225 7.19 12.67 3.45
C LEU A 225 8.17 13.11 4.53
N CYS A 226 7.80 12.88 5.79
CA CYS A 226 8.65 13.15 6.94
C CYS A 226 9.01 11.86 7.68
N LEU A 227 10.13 11.91 8.39
CA LEU A 227 10.63 10.85 9.25
C LEU A 227 10.96 11.44 10.63
N ILE A 228 10.57 10.75 11.70
CA ILE A 228 11.07 11.01 13.05
C ILE A 228 11.79 9.76 13.54
N ILE A 229 12.96 9.93 14.15
CA ILE A 229 13.69 8.90 14.87
C ILE A 229 13.63 9.23 16.35
N LEU A 230 13.14 8.28 17.14
CA LEU A 230 13.17 8.35 18.60
C LEU A 230 14.27 7.43 19.11
N ASN A 231 15.07 7.91 20.06
CA ASN A 231 16.08 7.10 20.72
C ASN A 231 15.82 7.08 22.22
N ILE A 232 15.71 5.90 22.80
CA ILE A 232 15.66 5.67 24.24
C ILE A 232 17.05 5.26 24.70
N GLU A 233 17.64 6.05 25.59
CA GLU A 233 18.93 5.71 26.15
C GLU A 233 18.83 4.60 27.19
N GLY A 234 19.85 3.75 27.24
CA GLY A 234 20.06 2.84 28.34
C GLY A 234 19.19 1.58 28.36
N GLU A 235 18.71 1.10 27.21
CA GLU A 235 17.98 -0.17 27.12
C GLU A 235 18.68 -1.32 27.88
N ALA A 236 20.01 -1.45 27.69
CA ALA A 236 20.81 -2.47 28.38
C ALA A 236 20.81 -2.30 29.90
N PHE A 237 20.82 -1.06 30.41
CA PHE A 237 20.73 -0.77 31.84
C PHE A 237 19.35 -1.11 32.40
N ILE A 238 18.28 -0.77 31.68
CA ILE A 238 16.91 -1.13 32.07
C ILE A 238 16.76 -2.65 32.18
N ILE A 239 17.30 -3.41 31.22
CA ILE A 239 17.29 -4.87 31.28
C ILE A 239 18.08 -5.39 32.49
N LYS A 240 19.26 -4.83 32.74
CA LYS A 240 20.14 -5.25 33.83
C LYS A 240 19.53 -4.98 35.20
N ASP A 241 18.97 -3.79 35.41
CA ASP A 241 18.57 -3.31 36.75
C ASP A 241 17.09 -3.59 37.06
N HIS A 242 16.24 -3.67 36.03
CA HIS A 242 14.78 -3.84 36.18
C HIS A 242 14.21 -5.06 35.42
N GLY A 243 15.03 -5.75 34.65
CA GLY A 243 14.62 -6.94 33.90
C GLY A 243 13.88 -6.64 32.60
N ARG A 244 13.75 -7.68 31.76
CA ARG A 244 13.09 -7.57 30.44
C ARG A 244 11.63 -7.13 30.53
N GLN A 245 10.91 -7.53 31.58
CA GLN A 245 9.49 -7.16 31.74
C GLN A 245 9.30 -5.65 31.92
N ALA A 246 10.18 -4.99 32.67
CA ALA A 246 10.16 -3.54 32.83
C ALA A 246 10.41 -2.82 31.50
N LEU A 247 11.37 -3.31 30.69
CA LEU A 247 11.60 -2.75 29.36
C LEU A 247 10.36 -2.91 28.45
N ARG A 248 9.71 -4.09 28.47
CA ARG A 248 8.47 -4.31 27.70
C ARG A 248 7.37 -3.35 28.14
N TRP A 249 7.28 -3.04 29.43
CA TRP A 249 6.36 -2.03 29.95
C TRP A 249 6.66 -0.66 29.35
N VAL A 250 7.92 -0.20 29.41
CA VAL A 250 8.34 1.08 28.82
C VAL A 250 7.97 1.17 27.35
N PHE A 251 8.27 0.13 26.56
CA PHE A 251 7.91 0.10 25.13
C PHE A 251 6.41 0.12 24.90
N ARG A 252 5.62 -0.56 25.75
CA ARG A 252 4.16 -0.56 25.65
C ARG A 252 3.58 0.82 25.91
N GLU A 253 4.02 1.49 26.98
CA GLU A 253 3.53 2.84 27.33
C GLU A 253 3.96 3.88 26.29
N MET A 254 5.20 3.80 25.80
CA MET A 254 5.67 4.63 24.70
C MET A 254 4.81 4.41 23.45
N THR A 255 4.55 3.14 23.09
CA THR A 255 3.72 2.79 21.94
C THR A 255 2.31 3.35 22.05
N GLN A 256 1.71 3.30 23.25
CA GLN A 256 0.39 3.88 23.47
C GLN A 256 0.41 5.41 23.34
N ALA A 257 1.41 6.07 23.93
CA ALA A 257 1.57 7.53 23.84
C ALA A 257 1.76 8.00 22.40
N VAL A 258 2.68 7.36 21.66
CA VAL A 258 2.95 7.68 20.25
C VAL A 258 1.70 7.45 19.40
N ASN A 259 1.00 6.33 19.55
CA ASN A 259 -0.20 6.05 18.76
C ASN A 259 -1.37 7.01 19.03
N ARG A 260 -1.45 7.64 20.21
CA ARG A 260 -2.41 8.72 20.48
C ARG A 260 -2.00 10.03 19.80
N ALA A 261 -0.70 10.23 19.62
CA ALA A 261 -0.12 11.43 19.04
C ALA A 261 0.05 11.40 17.51
N ILE A 262 -0.10 10.26 16.84
CA ILE A 262 0.03 10.15 15.37
C ILE A 262 -1.29 9.74 14.71
N ARG A 263 -1.40 9.94 13.39
CA ARG A 263 -2.57 9.57 12.60
C ARG A 263 -2.56 8.06 12.33
N LYS A 264 -3.72 7.46 12.05
CA LYS A 264 -3.82 6.02 11.69
C LYS A 264 -3.00 5.61 10.46
N VAL A 265 -2.64 6.55 9.60
CA VAL A 265 -1.85 6.32 8.38
C VAL A 265 -0.35 6.47 8.62
N ASP A 266 0.04 7.04 9.76
CA ASP A 266 1.41 7.16 10.20
C ASP A 266 1.86 5.80 10.77
N LEU A 267 3.15 5.51 10.70
CA LEU A 267 3.69 4.20 11.05
C LEU A 267 4.74 4.36 12.14
N PHE A 268 4.53 3.71 13.29
CA PHE A 268 5.51 3.63 14.37
C PHE A 268 6.08 2.22 14.46
N SER A 269 7.42 2.11 14.52
CA SER A 269 8.11 0.83 14.43
C SER A 269 9.42 0.85 15.22
N ARG A 270 9.91 -0.32 15.61
CA ARG A 270 11.26 -0.45 16.15
C ARG A 270 12.29 -0.53 15.03
N TRP A 271 13.36 0.24 15.16
CA TRP A 271 14.46 0.31 14.21
C TRP A 271 15.71 -0.43 14.72
N GLY A 272 15.96 -0.39 16.03
CA GLY A 272 17.12 -1.04 16.63
C GLY A 272 17.04 -1.11 18.14
N VAL A 273 18.19 -1.33 18.78
CA VAL A 273 18.33 -1.21 20.24
C VAL A 273 18.19 0.26 20.61
N GLY A 274 17.23 0.59 21.48
CA GLY A 274 16.87 1.97 21.85
C GLY A 274 16.21 2.79 20.73
N GLU A 275 16.38 2.41 19.46
CA GLU A 275 15.94 3.21 18.31
C GLU A 275 14.56 2.82 17.77
N PHE A 276 13.72 3.82 17.55
CA PHE A 276 12.40 3.71 16.95
C PHE A 276 12.25 4.71 15.81
N ILE A 277 11.36 4.41 14.88
CA ILE A 277 11.14 5.20 13.68
C ILE A 277 9.64 5.47 13.49
N ILE A 278 9.31 6.70 13.13
CA ILE A 278 7.97 7.13 12.76
C ILE A 278 8.01 7.62 11.31
N ILE A 279 7.25 6.96 10.44
CA ILE A 279 7.05 7.40 9.04
C ILE A 279 5.76 8.22 8.99
N LEU A 280 5.85 9.43 8.43
CA LEU A 280 4.76 10.40 8.34
C LEU A 280 4.48 10.74 6.87
N PRO A 281 3.67 9.93 6.15
CA PRO A 281 3.32 10.18 4.76
C PRO A 281 2.43 11.42 4.64
N ARG A 282 2.65 12.23 3.59
CA ARG A 282 1.86 13.43 3.28
C ARG A 282 1.89 14.46 4.42
N THR A 283 3.05 14.62 5.02
CA THR A 283 3.29 15.56 6.10
C THR A 283 4.31 16.59 5.61
N ASP A 284 3.89 17.85 5.61
CA ASP A 284 4.74 19.01 5.32
C ASP A 284 5.37 19.58 6.61
N HIS A 285 6.13 20.67 6.48
CA HIS A 285 6.83 21.30 7.60
C HIS A 285 5.89 21.74 8.73
N THR A 286 4.81 22.45 8.39
CA THR A 286 3.86 22.95 9.40
C THR A 286 3.17 21.81 10.14
N THR A 287 2.76 20.77 9.41
CA THR A 287 2.13 19.60 10.02
C THR A 287 3.12 18.81 10.88
N LEU A 288 4.40 18.76 10.49
CA LEU A 288 5.42 18.06 11.28
C LEU A 288 5.59 18.70 12.65
N ASP A 289 5.66 20.03 12.73
CA ASP A 289 5.84 20.75 13.98
C ASP A 289 4.68 20.48 14.97
N GLU A 290 3.43 20.45 14.47
CA GLU A 290 2.27 20.06 15.27
C GLU A 290 2.34 18.62 15.79
N ILE A 291 2.81 17.68 14.94
CA ILE A 291 2.96 16.27 15.31
C ILE A 291 4.07 16.12 16.35
N VAL A 292 5.20 16.81 16.17
CA VAL A 292 6.34 16.82 17.09
C VAL A 292 5.91 17.32 18.47
N TRP A 293 5.21 18.45 18.52
CA TRP A 293 4.69 19.00 19.78
C TRP A 293 3.74 18.02 20.49
N ARG A 294 2.81 17.40 19.75
CA ARG A 294 1.86 16.42 20.31
C ARG A 294 2.56 15.14 20.78
N LEU A 295 3.59 14.69 20.06
CA LEU A 295 4.41 13.54 20.44
C LEU A 295 5.15 13.81 21.74
N GLU A 296 5.80 14.97 21.85
CA GLU A 296 6.51 15.37 23.05
C GLU A 296 5.58 15.43 24.26
N ALA A 297 4.40 16.08 24.13
CA ALA A 297 3.40 16.15 25.18
C ALA A 297 2.91 14.75 25.61
N ALA A 298 2.57 13.89 24.66
CA ALA A 298 2.08 12.55 24.95
C ALA A 298 3.13 11.66 25.65
N LEU A 299 4.40 11.76 25.24
CA LEU A 299 5.49 11.02 25.88
C LEU A 299 5.86 11.56 27.25
N ARG A 300 5.73 12.87 27.46
CA ARG A 300 5.92 13.50 28.76
C ARG A 300 4.89 13.06 29.78
N GLU A 301 3.64 12.85 29.35
CA GLU A 301 2.53 12.36 30.19
C GLU A 301 2.52 10.84 30.39
N ALA A 302 3.29 10.08 29.61
CA ALA A 302 3.33 8.63 29.72
C ALA A 302 3.92 8.19 31.08
N ASP A 303 3.36 7.17 31.72
CA ASP A 303 3.91 6.63 32.97
C ASP A 303 4.81 5.41 32.68
N PHE A 304 6.12 5.63 32.59
CA PHE A 304 7.09 4.55 32.42
C PHE A 304 7.29 3.69 33.68
N GLY A 305 6.54 3.96 34.76
CA GLY A 305 6.45 3.13 35.95
C GLY A 305 7.69 3.21 36.83
N ILE A 306 8.28 2.05 37.12
CA ILE A 306 9.37 1.87 38.11
C ILE A 306 10.74 2.27 37.53
N VAL A 307 10.85 2.43 36.21
CA VAL A 307 12.11 2.76 35.53
C VAL A 307 12.41 4.24 35.69
N GLN A 308 13.48 4.57 36.43
CA GLN A 308 13.90 5.95 36.67
C GLN A 308 14.80 6.45 35.53
N GLY A 309 14.65 7.72 35.15
CA GLY A 309 15.60 8.37 34.24
C GLY A 309 15.53 7.90 32.80
N VAL A 310 14.34 7.51 32.31
CA VAL A 310 14.15 7.24 30.88
C VAL A 310 14.41 8.54 30.11
N ASN A 311 15.48 8.53 29.31
CA ASN A 311 15.84 9.61 28.42
C ASN A 311 15.39 9.27 27.00
N ILE A 312 14.56 10.12 26.40
CA ILE A 312 14.07 9.98 25.03
C ILE A 312 14.48 11.22 24.24
N GLN A 313 15.21 11.00 23.15
CA GLN A 313 15.58 12.03 22.21
C GLN A 313 14.82 11.83 20.90
N ALA A 314 14.38 12.92 20.28
CA ALA A 314 13.81 12.89 18.94
C ALA A 314 14.69 13.65 17.95
N ARG A 315 14.76 13.13 16.72
CA ARG A 315 15.35 13.79 15.55
C ARG A 315 14.41 13.63 14.37
N CYS A 316 14.38 14.56 13.44
CA CYS A 316 13.51 14.46 12.27
C CYS A 316 14.21 14.85 10.96
N ALA A 317 13.68 14.38 9.84
CA ALA A 317 14.08 14.83 8.51
C ALA A 317 12.92 14.75 7.51
N TYR A 318 13.08 15.54 6.46
CA TYR A 318 12.15 15.63 5.33
C TYR A 318 12.74 14.92 4.12
N LEU A 319 11.88 14.30 3.31
CA LEU A 319 12.27 13.80 1.99
C LEU A 319 12.52 14.97 1.04
N GLN A 320 13.73 15.07 0.50
CA GLN A 320 14.14 16.06 -0.49
C GLN A 320 14.19 15.42 -1.87
N LYS A 321 14.14 16.25 -2.91
CA LYS A 321 14.17 15.79 -4.30
C LYS A 321 15.43 14.96 -4.58
N GLY A 322 15.24 13.75 -5.09
CA GLY A 322 16.34 12.83 -5.41
C GLY A 322 16.81 11.95 -4.24
N ASP A 323 16.22 12.09 -3.05
CA ASP A 323 16.55 11.21 -1.93
C ASP A 323 16.11 9.76 -2.14
N SER A 324 16.88 8.85 -1.57
CA SER A 324 16.41 7.50 -1.26
C SER A 324 15.89 7.45 0.18
N ALA A 325 15.16 6.40 0.53
CA ALA A 325 14.82 6.12 1.92
C ALA A 325 16.06 6.02 2.82
N GLN A 326 17.17 5.50 2.29
CA GLN A 326 18.42 5.36 3.05
C GLN A 326 19.09 6.71 3.31
N SER A 327 19.10 7.63 2.32
CA SER A 327 19.60 8.99 2.54
C SER A 327 18.70 9.79 3.49
N LEU A 328 17.38 9.56 3.45
CA LEU A 328 16.44 10.16 4.41
C LEU A 328 16.72 9.70 5.85
N ILE A 329 16.92 8.40 6.08
CA ILE A 329 17.28 7.87 7.40
C ILE A 329 18.62 8.45 7.87
N ALA A 330 19.63 8.43 7.01
CA ALA A 330 20.96 8.95 7.34
C ALA A 330 20.89 10.43 7.76
N ARG A 331 20.11 11.23 7.02
CA ARG A 331 19.88 12.64 7.35
C ARG A 331 19.12 12.82 8.67
N ALA A 332 18.08 12.02 8.92
CA ALA A 332 17.36 12.08 10.20
C ALA A 332 18.27 11.77 11.39
N LYS A 333 19.19 10.82 11.24
CA LYS A 333 20.17 10.49 12.29
C LYS A 333 21.24 11.57 12.49
N SER A 334 21.64 12.27 11.43
CA SER A 334 22.65 13.33 11.51
C SER A 334 22.11 14.69 11.96
N ASN A 335 20.80 14.92 11.82
CA ASN A 335 20.16 16.18 12.22
C ASN A 335 20.16 16.35 13.74
N ASP A 336 20.12 17.60 14.20
CA ASP A 336 20.09 17.93 15.62
C ASP A 336 18.86 17.36 16.33
N VAL A 337 19.02 17.14 17.65
CA VAL A 337 17.93 16.71 18.52
C VAL A 337 16.89 17.83 18.56
N ILE A 338 15.66 17.52 18.15
CA ILE A 338 14.56 18.50 18.15
C ILE A 338 13.99 18.70 19.56
N TRP A 339 13.99 17.66 20.39
CA TRP A 339 13.70 17.73 21.81
C TRP A 339 14.28 16.52 22.55
N GLU A 340 14.53 16.71 23.84
CA GLU A 340 15.00 15.69 24.77
C GLU A 340 14.07 15.67 25.99
N LEU A 341 13.61 14.47 26.35
CA LEU A 341 12.74 14.23 27.49
C LEU A 341 13.48 13.36 28.50
N ILE A 342 13.72 13.91 29.69
CA ILE A 342 14.26 13.16 30.82
C ILE A 342 13.13 12.99 31.86
N GLN A 343 12.61 11.78 32.02
CA GLN A 343 11.64 11.51 33.08
C GLN A 343 12.32 11.35 34.43
N ALA A 344 12.12 12.35 35.29
CA ALA A 344 12.42 12.26 36.71
C ALA A 344 11.37 11.40 37.45
N LYS A 345 11.80 10.83 38.57
CA LYS A 345 11.04 9.93 39.44
C LYS A 345 9.59 10.43 39.65
N SER A 346 8.61 9.66 39.20
CA SER A 346 7.21 9.91 39.56
C SER A 346 7.08 9.76 41.08
N ALA A 347 6.71 10.85 41.76
CA ALA A 347 6.46 10.86 43.21
C ALA A 347 5.15 10.16 43.60
N ARG A 348 4.51 9.43 42.67
CA ARG A 348 3.17 8.84 42.85
C ARG A 348 3.18 7.38 43.31
N ALA A 349 4.20 6.98 44.06
CA ALA A 349 4.20 5.74 44.84
C ALA A 349 4.16 6.06 46.35
N ARG A 350 3.05 6.67 46.81
CA ARG A 350 2.58 6.71 48.20
C ARG A 350 1.22 7.41 48.27
N ALA A 351 0.16 6.63 48.10
CA ALA A 351 -1.14 6.81 48.76
C ALA A 351 -1.84 5.45 48.76
#